data_AF-A0A2W1NYA3-F1
#
_entry.id   AF-A0A2W1NYA3-F1
#
_cell.length_a   1.000
_cell.length_b   1.000
_cell.length_c   1.000
_cell.angle_alpha   90.00
_cell.angle_beta   90.00
_cell.angle_gamma   90.00
#
_symmetry.space_group_name_H-M   'P 1'
#
loop_
_entity.id
_entity.type
_entity.pdbx_description
1 polymer ?
#
loop_
_entity_poly.entity_id
_entity_poly.type
_entity_poly.pdbx_seq_one_letter_code
_entity_poly.pdbx_strand_id
1 'polypeptide(L)'
;MVAPGTNITAAMHGSTNGYVSKNGTSMSSPAVTGIHALMLDAYYTTGDTNGGELAAVPIDMGAPGYDMNYGNGMIDIHESIKRAGGWSYGSFSSGGFYGTIYDTATAGFDYFYKVNVNRTGADLNVTLLNPTENRGDVDLMVWNPGTSPQNGDDPAVVSENGWGDPQDMISIPNYPSGEYIIVVRAYHDTPYSLDISY
;
A
#
# COMPACT_ATOMS: atom_id res chain seq x y z
N MET A 1 -11.02 -7.07 6.67
CA MET A 1 -10.61 -5.88 5.92
C MET A 1 -9.56 -5.16 6.72
N VAL A 2 -8.65 -4.49 6.04
CA VAL A 2 -7.49 -3.82 6.64
C VAL A 2 -7.44 -2.34 6.28
N ALA A 3 -6.67 -1.59 7.06
CA ALA A 3 -6.31 -0.20 6.82
C ALA A 3 -4.94 0.07 7.44
N PRO A 4 -4.20 1.10 6.99
CA PRO A 4 -2.89 1.45 7.54
C PRO A 4 -2.89 1.54 9.07
N GLY A 5 -1.95 0.84 9.71
CA GLY A 5 -1.86 0.74 11.17
C GLY A 5 -0.45 0.94 11.72
N THR A 6 0.54 1.19 10.86
CA THR A 6 1.95 1.38 11.23
C THR A 6 2.37 2.82 10.95
N ASN A 7 3.11 3.40 11.88
CA ASN A 7 3.61 4.77 11.86
C ASN A 7 2.52 5.83 11.65
N ILE A 8 1.33 5.60 12.24
CA ILE A 8 0.18 6.49 12.07
C ILE A 8 0.34 7.69 13.01
N THR A 9 0.49 8.88 12.42
CA THR A 9 0.56 10.14 13.15
C THR A 9 -0.85 10.58 13.57
N ALA A 10 -1.07 10.73 14.87
CA ALA A 10 -2.36 11.13 15.44
C ALA A 10 -2.19 12.18 16.55
N ALA A 11 -3.29 12.81 16.97
CA ALA A 11 -3.27 13.81 18.03
C ALA A 11 -2.74 13.24 19.35
N MET A 12 -1.86 13.99 20.02
CA MET A 12 -1.26 13.60 21.29
C MET A 12 -2.13 14.03 22.47
N HIS A 13 -2.59 13.05 23.26
CA HIS A 13 -3.32 13.32 24.50
C HIS A 13 -2.52 14.22 25.45
N GLY A 14 -3.19 15.21 26.04
CA GLY A 14 -2.55 16.17 26.96
C GLY A 14 -1.74 17.26 26.26
N SER A 15 -1.81 17.35 24.93
CA SER A 15 -1.22 18.44 24.15
C SER A 15 -2.29 19.24 23.42
N THR A 16 -2.03 20.54 23.21
CA THR A 16 -2.89 21.43 22.43
C THR A 16 -2.53 21.43 20.95
N ASN A 17 -1.30 21.07 20.60
CA ASN A 17 -0.76 21.13 19.24
C ASN A 17 0.18 19.96 18.90
N GLY A 18 0.26 18.96 19.77
CA GLY A 18 1.17 17.82 19.63
C GLY A 18 0.57 16.67 18.83
N TYR A 19 1.45 15.99 18.11
CA TYR A 19 1.15 14.76 17.40
C TYR A 19 2.12 13.67 17.85
N VAL A 20 1.69 12.42 17.75
CA VAL A 20 2.49 11.24 18.08
C VAL A 20 2.24 10.14 17.05
N SER A 21 3.30 9.47 16.62
CA SER A 21 3.20 8.27 15.78
C SER A 21 2.97 7.04 16.65
N LYS A 22 2.00 6.21 16.28
CA LYS A 22 1.69 4.94 16.95
C LYS A 22 1.47 3.81 15.93
N ASN A 23 1.60 2.58 16.44
CA ASN A 23 1.39 1.35 15.70
C ASN A 23 0.26 0.53 16.33
N GLY A 24 -0.50 -0.18 15.50
CA GLY A 24 -1.43 -1.23 15.91
C GLY A 24 -2.78 -1.13 15.22
N THR A 25 -3.57 -2.21 15.33
CA THR A 25 -4.96 -2.23 14.85
C THR A 25 -5.84 -1.17 15.50
N SER A 26 -5.49 -0.72 16.71
CA SER A 26 -6.10 0.44 17.37
C SER A 26 -5.94 1.76 16.60
N MET A 27 -4.99 1.86 15.67
CA MET A 27 -4.83 2.99 14.76
C MET A 27 -5.58 2.75 13.43
N SER A 28 -5.64 1.51 12.95
CA SER A 28 -6.42 1.15 11.75
C SER A 28 -7.94 1.28 11.97
N SER A 29 -8.46 0.83 13.11
CA SER A 29 -9.90 0.85 13.42
C SER A 29 -10.54 2.24 13.30
N PRO A 30 -10.03 3.32 13.92
CA PRO A 30 -10.63 4.65 13.78
C PRO A 30 -10.54 5.20 12.35
N ALA A 31 -9.53 4.81 11.55
CA ALA A 31 -9.48 5.18 10.14
C ALA A 31 -10.65 4.55 9.36
N VAL A 32 -10.91 3.25 9.55
CA VAL A 32 -12.07 2.56 8.95
C VAL A 32 -13.40 3.17 9.44
N THR A 33 -13.50 3.54 10.71
CA THR A 33 -14.68 4.24 11.25
C THR A 33 -14.91 5.59 10.56
N GLY A 34 -13.87 6.40 10.38
CA GLY A 34 -13.95 7.68 9.67
C GLY A 34 -14.42 7.52 8.22
N ILE A 35 -13.93 6.50 7.52
CA ILE A 35 -14.35 6.20 6.15
C ILE A 35 -15.85 5.84 6.11
N HIS A 36 -16.34 5.03 7.04
CA HIS A 36 -17.76 4.71 7.13
C HIS A 36 -18.62 5.94 7.46
N ALA A 37 -18.11 6.90 8.25
CA ALA A 37 -18.81 8.17 8.47
C ALA A 37 -18.95 8.97 7.18
N LEU A 38 -17.92 9.01 6.33
CA LEU A 38 -17.99 9.63 5.00
C LEU A 38 -18.96 8.91 4.06
N MET A 39 -19.00 7.58 4.10
CA MET A 39 -19.98 6.79 3.34
C MET A 39 -21.42 7.11 3.79
N LEU A 40 -21.66 7.20 5.10
CA LEU A 40 -22.96 7.59 5.65
C LEU A 40 -23.38 8.99 5.20
N ASP A 41 -22.45 9.95 5.25
CA ASP A 41 -22.69 11.32 4.79
C ASP A 41 -23.08 11.35 3.30
N ALA A 42 -22.33 10.64 2.45
CA ALA A 42 -22.63 10.53 1.03
C ALA A 42 -24.00 9.87 0.76
N TYR A 43 -24.30 8.76 1.45
CA TYR A 43 -25.56 8.03 1.31
C TYR A 43 -26.77 8.87 1.70
N TYR A 44 -26.72 9.59 2.83
CA TYR A 44 -27.84 10.41 3.28
C TYR A 44 -27.95 11.77 2.57
N THR A 45 -26.85 12.28 1.99
CA THR A 45 -26.88 13.54 1.22
C THR A 45 -27.66 13.39 -0.08
N THR A 46 -27.56 12.24 -0.76
CA THR A 46 -28.30 12.00 -2.00
C THR A 46 -29.72 11.53 -1.77
N GLY A 47 -30.01 11.00 -0.57
CA GLY A 47 -31.22 10.24 -0.31
C GLY A 47 -31.19 8.91 -1.09
N ASP A 48 -31.93 7.90 -0.64
CA ASP A 48 -31.99 6.57 -1.27
C ASP A 48 -32.49 6.58 -2.75
N THR A 49 -32.70 7.76 -3.35
CA THR A 49 -33.14 7.98 -4.72
C THR A 49 -32.14 7.53 -5.78
N ASN A 50 -30.85 7.40 -5.42
CA ASN A 50 -29.79 7.03 -6.37
C ASN A 50 -29.37 5.55 -6.26
N GLY A 51 -29.99 4.76 -5.38
CA GLY A 51 -29.64 3.35 -5.18
C GLY A 51 -28.25 3.14 -4.59
N GLY A 52 -27.81 4.05 -3.71
CA GLY A 52 -26.53 3.92 -3.00
C GLY A 52 -26.51 2.70 -2.08
N GLU A 53 -25.32 2.20 -1.78
CA GLU A 53 -25.16 1.05 -0.88
C GLU A 53 -24.09 1.33 0.18
N LEU A 54 -24.41 1.08 1.44
CA LEU A 54 -23.46 1.15 2.56
C LEU A 54 -22.60 -0.12 2.64
N ALA A 55 -21.88 -0.40 1.54
CA ALA A 55 -20.98 -1.52 1.41
C ALA A 55 -19.59 -1.02 1.01
N ALA A 56 -18.59 -1.27 1.85
CA ALA A 56 -17.22 -0.96 1.53
C ALA A 56 -16.75 -1.80 0.34
N VAL A 57 -15.96 -1.18 -0.54
CA VAL A 57 -15.33 -1.82 -1.69
C VAL A 57 -13.90 -2.21 -1.27
N PRO A 58 -13.57 -3.50 -1.20
CA PRO A 58 -12.21 -3.92 -0.89
C PRO A 58 -11.31 -3.97 -2.13
N ILE A 59 -10.03 -3.72 -1.91
CA ILE A 59 -8.88 -4.02 -2.76
C ILE A 59 -8.22 -5.27 -2.16
N ASP A 60 -8.23 -6.36 -2.90
CA ASP A 60 -7.59 -7.61 -2.48
C ASP A 60 -6.06 -7.42 -2.43
N MET A 61 -5.46 -7.74 -1.29
CA MET A 61 -4.01 -7.60 -1.04
C MET A 61 -3.32 -8.94 -0.82
N GLY A 62 -4.07 -10.04 -0.88
CA GLY A 62 -3.63 -11.38 -0.54
C GLY A 62 -4.26 -12.42 -1.44
N ALA A 63 -4.58 -13.57 -0.86
CA ALA A 63 -5.24 -14.66 -1.57
C ALA A 63 -6.63 -14.23 -2.04
N PRO A 64 -7.04 -14.55 -3.29
CA PRO A 64 -8.32 -14.14 -3.83
C PRO A 64 -9.51 -14.37 -2.88
N GLY A 65 -10.15 -13.29 -2.45
CA GLY A 65 -11.34 -13.32 -1.60
C GLY A 65 -11.04 -13.03 -0.13
N TYR A 66 -11.64 -13.82 0.78
CA TYR A 66 -11.36 -13.69 2.20
C TYR A 66 -10.13 -14.53 2.57
N ASP A 67 -9.17 -13.89 3.22
CA ASP A 67 -8.01 -14.56 3.80
C ASP A 67 -7.79 -14.18 5.29
N MET A 68 -6.80 -14.80 5.94
CA MET A 68 -6.54 -14.58 7.37
C MET A 68 -5.70 -13.33 7.67
N ASN A 69 -4.95 -12.81 6.70
CA ASN A 69 -4.02 -11.70 6.88
C ASN A 69 -4.68 -10.34 6.59
N TYR A 70 -5.45 -10.25 5.51
CA TYR A 70 -6.12 -9.07 5.00
C TYR A 70 -7.66 -9.13 5.16
N GLY A 71 -8.22 -10.28 5.52
CA GLY A 71 -9.66 -10.48 5.54
C GLY A 71 -10.20 -10.36 4.12
N ASN A 72 -11.18 -9.48 3.89
CA ASN A 72 -11.64 -9.17 2.53
C ASN A 72 -10.73 -8.19 1.76
N GLY A 73 -9.59 -7.74 2.28
CA GLY A 73 -8.72 -6.74 1.63
C GLY A 73 -8.71 -5.34 2.27
N MET A 74 -7.97 -4.41 1.67
CA MET A 74 -7.89 -2.99 2.08
C MET A 74 -9.06 -2.19 1.54
N ILE A 75 -9.60 -1.25 2.30
CA ILE A 75 -10.75 -0.44 1.85
C ILE A 75 -10.35 0.56 0.75
N ASP A 76 -11.00 0.47 -0.42
CA ASP A 76 -10.96 1.53 -1.44
C ASP A 76 -11.88 2.66 -0.98
N ILE A 77 -11.28 3.71 -0.43
CA ILE A 77 -12.03 4.83 0.16
C ILE A 77 -12.90 5.53 -0.89
N HIS A 78 -12.35 5.78 -2.08
CA HIS A 78 -13.04 6.53 -3.11
C HIS A 78 -14.22 5.73 -3.68
N GLU A 79 -13.99 4.49 -4.09
CA GLU A 79 -15.05 3.65 -4.64
C GLU A 79 -16.12 3.33 -3.59
N SER A 80 -15.74 3.18 -2.31
CA SER A 80 -16.70 2.98 -1.22
C SER A 80 -17.62 4.19 -1.03
N ILE A 81 -17.07 5.40 -0.99
CA ILE A 81 -17.87 6.63 -0.84
C ILE A 81 -18.72 6.87 -2.09
N LYS A 82 -18.16 6.65 -3.28
CA LYS A 82 -18.86 6.81 -4.56
C LYS A 82 -20.06 5.86 -4.67
N ARG A 83 -19.87 4.59 -4.28
CA ARG A 83 -20.93 3.57 -4.21
C ARG A 83 -21.99 3.95 -3.17
N ALA A 84 -21.57 4.44 -2.00
CA ALA A 84 -22.51 4.88 -0.97
C ALA A 84 -23.38 6.05 -1.44
N GLY A 85 -22.84 7.01 -2.18
CA GLY A 85 -23.62 8.12 -2.76
C GLY A 85 -24.48 7.73 -3.98
N GLY A 86 -24.27 6.54 -4.56
CA GLY A 86 -24.90 6.13 -5.82
C GLY A 86 -24.41 6.91 -7.04
N TRP A 87 -23.15 7.35 -7.04
CA TRP A 87 -22.59 8.17 -8.12
C TRP A 87 -21.94 7.31 -9.21
N SER A 88 -22.18 7.65 -10.48
CA SER A 88 -21.54 7.02 -11.63
C SER A 88 -20.23 7.68 -12.06
N TYR A 89 -19.89 8.81 -11.43
CA TYR A 89 -18.72 9.61 -11.72
C TYR A 89 -18.04 10.05 -10.42
N GLY A 90 -16.77 10.40 -10.52
CA GLY A 90 -15.92 10.71 -9.38
C GLY A 90 -14.50 10.30 -9.72
N SER A 91 -13.56 11.18 -9.42
CA SER A 91 -12.13 10.87 -9.49
C SER A 91 -11.46 11.60 -8.35
N PHE A 92 -10.53 10.94 -7.69
CA PHE A 92 -9.58 11.58 -6.82
C PHE A 92 -8.22 11.61 -7.52
N SER A 93 -7.49 12.70 -7.35
CA SER A 93 -6.08 12.71 -7.68
C SER A 93 -5.32 12.45 -6.39
N SER A 94 -4.50 11.41 -6.36
CA SER A 94 -3.57 11.14 -5.25
C SER A 94 -2.45 12.19 -5.15
N GLY A 95 -2.35 13.14 -6.10
CA GLY A 95 -1.26 14.11 -6.18
C GLY A 95 0.10 13.52 -6.59
N GLY A 96 0.28 12.21 -6.44
CA GLY A 96 1.48 11.43 -6.78
C GLY A 96 1.25 10.39 -7.87
N PHE A 97 2.33 9.70 -8.24
CA PHE A 97 2.29 8.48 -9.03
C PHE A 97 1.82 7.31 -8.16
N TYR A 98 1.02 6.41 -8.73
CA TYR A 98 0.73 5.09 -8.18
C TYR A 98 0.73 4.11 -9.33
N GLY A 99 1.43 2.99 -9.19
CA GLY A 99 1.45 1.92 -10.18
C GLY A 99 1.66 0.56 -9.55
N THR A 100 0.97 -0.45 -10.07
CA THR A 100 1.09 -1.84 -9.65
C THR A 100 1.68 -2.66 -10.78
N ILE A 101 2.64 -3.53 -10.45
CA ILE A 101 3.22 -4.53 -11.34
C ILE A 101 2.83 -5.91 -10.83
N TYR A 102 2.50 -6.83 -11.72
CA TYR A 102 2.27 -8.24 -11.39
C TYR A 102 3.27 -9.11 -12.13
N ASP A 103 3.92 -10.04 -11.44
CA ASP A 103 4.88 -10.97 -12.05
C ASP A 103 4.95 -12.29 -11.26
N THR A 104 5.74 -13.24 -11.74
CA THR A 104 6.03 -14.50 -11.06
C THR A 104 7.53 -14.68 -10.87
N ALA A 105 7.91 -14.80 -9.61
CA ALA A 105 9.28 -15.05 -9.21
C ALA A 105 9.65 -16.53 -9.33
N THR A 106 10.87 -16.81 -9.77
CA THR A 106 11.52 -18.12 -9.71
C THR A 106 12.67 -18.05 -8.70
N ALA A 107 12.78 -19.07 -7.83
CA ALA A 107 13.80 -19.14 -6.79
C ALA A 107 15.22 -19.02 -7.37
N GLY A 108 16.05 -18.21 -6.70
CA GLY A 108 17.43 -17.93 -7.08
C GLY A 108 17.60 -16.80 -8.10
N PHE A 109 16.54 -16.09 -8.49
CA PHE A 109 16.59 -14.95 -9.41
C PHE A 109 16.26 -13.62 -8.73
N ASP A 110 16.85 -12.56 -9.29
CA ASP A 110 16.54 -11.17 -8.98
C ASP A 110 15.77 -10.53 -10.15
N TYR A 111 14.71 -9.81 -9.83
CA TYR A 111 13.85 -9.09 -10.78
C TYR A 111 14.05 -7.59 -10.60
N PHE A 112 14.46 -6.89 -11.67
CA PHE A 112 14.89 -5.50 -11.61
C PHE A 112 13.85 -4.55 -12.23
N TYR A 113 13.45 -3.54 -11.48
CA TYR A 113 12.50 -2.51 -11.88
C TYR A 113 13.13 -1.12 -11.78
N LYS A 114 13.14 -0.40 -12.90
CA LYS A 114 13.65 0.98 -12.95
C LYS A 114 12.50 1.96 -12.80
N VAL A 115 12.57 2.82 -11.79
CA VAL A 115 11.53 3.81 -11.50
C VAL A 115 12.13 5.21 -11.56
N ASN A 116 11.68 6.00 -12.54
CA ASN A 116 12.11 7.38 -12.70
C ASN A 116 11.25 8.31 -11.83
N VAL A 117 11.76 8.62 -10.65
CA VAL A 117 11.11 9.47 -9.67
C VAL A 117 11.39 10.94 -9.99
N ASN A 118 10.37 11.67 -10.43
CA ASN A 118 10.50 13.03 -11.00
C ASN A 118 9.68 14.11 -10.26
N ARG A 119 9.00 13.74 -9.17
CA ARG A 119 8.33 14.66 -8.25
C ARG A 119 9.00 14.52 -6.91
N THR A 120 9.00 15.57 -6.09
CA THR A 120 9.53 15.55 -4.74
C THR A 120 8.48 16.15 -3.80
N GLY A 121 8.40 15.65 -2.57
CA GLY A 121 7.45 16.15 -1.56
C GLY A 121 6.42 15.15 -1.04
N ALA A 122 6.44 13.91 -1.52
CA ALA A 122 5.82 12.74 -0.86
C ALA A 122 6.92 11.75 -0.45
N ASP A 123 6.54 10.63 0.17
CA ASP A 123 7.45 9.51 0.44
C ASP A 123 7.41 8.52 -0.74
N LEU A 124 8.55 7.90 -1.06
CA LEU A 124 8.61 6.83 -2.05
C LEU A 124 8.24 5.56 -1.30
N ASN A 125 7.07 5.02 -1.60
CA ASN A 125 6.56 3.82 -0.98
C ASN A 125 6.57 2.70 -2.01
N VAL A 126 7.15 1.57 -1.61
CA VAL A 126 7.20 0.34 -2.39
C VAL A 126 6.66 -0.77 -1.51
N THR A 127 5.60 -1.42 -1.96
CA THR A 127 4.99 -2.55 -1.26
C THR A 127 5.03 -3.76 -2.17
N LEU A 128 5.70 -4.81 -1.71
CA LEU A 128 5.73 -6.12 -2.34
C LEU A 128 4.69 -6.99 -1.63
N LEU A 129 3.82 -7.64 -2.40
CA LEU A 129 2.83 -8.58 -1.88
C LEU A 129 3.04 -9.95 -2.52
N ASN A 130 2.88 -11.01 -1.74
CA ASN A 130 2.68 -12.37 -2.22
C ASN A 130 1.16 -12.66 -2.18
N PRO A 131 0.44 -12.47 -3.31
CA PRO A 131 -1.01 -12.60 -3.38
C PRO A 131 -1.49 -14.05 -3.29
N THR A 132 -0.61 -15.04 -3.12
CA THR A 132 -1.05 -16.42 -2.87
C THR A 132 -0.88 -16.84 -1.42
N GLU A 133 -0.18 -16.03 -0.62
CA GLU A 133 0.15 -16.33 0.77
C GLU A 133 0.78 -17.74 0.94
N ASN A 134 1.37 -18.27 -0.15
CA ASN A 134 1.69 -19.68 -0.30
C ASN A 134 3.02 -20.08 0.36
N ARG A 135 3.46 -19.36 1.39
CA ARG A 135 4.81 -19.50 1.96
C ARG A 135 5.91 -19.25 0.92
N GLY A 136 5.66 -18.31 0.01
CA GLY A 136 6.70 -17.70 -0.79
C GLY A 136 7.66 -16.90 0.08
N ASP A 137 8.85 -16.66 -0.45
CA ASP A 137 9.93 -15.94 0.22
C ASP A 137 10.58 -15.07 -0.84
N VAL A 138 10.19 -13.80 -0.82
CA VAL A 138 10.66 -12.78 -1.75
C VAL A 138 11.03 -11.54 -0.95
N ASP A 139 12.25 -11.05 -1.12
CA ASP A 139 12.72 -9.85 -0.44
C ASP A 139 12.60 -8.64 -1.36
N LEU A 140 12.43 -7.48 -0.74
CA LEU A 140 12.37 -6.19 -1.43
C LEU A 140 13.62 -5.37 -1.13
N MET A 141 14.26 -4.85 -2.18
CA MET A 141 15.45 -4.02 -2.05
C MET A 141 15.33 -2.79 -2.95
N VAL A 142 15.89 -1.65 -2.51
CA VAL A 142 15.87 -0.39 -3.26
C VAL A 142 17.25 0.25 -3.30
N TRP A 143 17.72 0.62 -4.49
CA TRP A 143 18.92 1.43 -4.71
C TRP A 143 18.53 2.87 -5.04
N ASN A 144 19.32 3.81 -4.50
CA ASN A 144 19.18 5.23 -4.76
C ASN A 144 19.62 5.59 -6.19
N PRO A 145 19.24 6.77 -6.69
CA PRO A 145 19.74 7.29 -7.95
C PRO A 145 21.27 7.30 -8.02
N GLY A 146 21.81 6.67 -9.06
CA GLY A 146 23.25 6.59 -9.31
C GLY A 146 23.95 5.38 -8.70
N THR A 147 23.27 4.54 -7.91
CA THR A 147 23.79 3.25 -7.43
C THR A 147 23.11 2.07 -8.13
N SER A 148 23.80 0.94 -8.25
CA SER A 148 23.29 -0.24 -8.96
C SER A 148 23.88 -1.54 -8.43
N PRO A 149 23.07 -2.60 -8.29
CA PRO A 149 23.57 -3.93 -7.92
C PRO A 149 24.56 -4.48 -8.95
N GLN A 150 24.42 -4.13 -10.23
CA GLN A 150 25.33 -4.51 -11.31
C GLN A 150 26.74 -3.91 -11.14
N ASN A 151 26.88 -2.80 -10.40
CA ASN A 151 28.17 -2.19 -10.09
C ASN A 151 28.79 -2.76 -8.80
N GLY A 152 28.07 -3.63 -8.09
CA GLY A 152 28.44 -4.10 -6.76
C GLY A 152 28.14 -3.08 -5.64
N ASP A 153 27.26 -2.10 -5.89
CA ASP A 153 26.83 -1.16 -4.86
C ASP A 153 25.83 -1.83 -3.91
N ASP A 154 25.88 -1.49 -2.63
CA ASP A 154 24.91 -1.95 -1.64
C ASP A 154 23.53 -1.27 -1.84
N PRO A 155 22.42 -1.96 -1.52
CA PRO A 155 21.10 -1.35 -1.52
C PRO A 155 21.00 -0.22 -0.49
N ALA A 156 20.19 0.78 -0.80
CA ALA A 156 19.90 1.87 0.12
C ALA A 156 18.98 1.42 1.26
N VAL A 157 17.97 0.60 0.94
CA VAL A 157 17.04 0.01 1.91
C VAL A 157 16.72 -1.42 1.48
N VAL A 158 16.57 -2.30 2.46
CA VAL A 158 16.21 -3.70 2.31
C VAL A 158 15.07 -4.02 3.27
N SER A 159 14.07 -4.74 2.79
CA SER A 159 13.02 -5.38 3.58
C SER A 159 13.12 -6.88 3.31
N GLU A 160 13.54 -7.59 4.35
CA GLU A 160 13.72 -9.04 4.38
C GLU A 160 12.71 -9.59 5.38
N ASN A 161 11.51 -9.94 4.91
CA ASN A 161 10.54 -10.62 5.74
C ASN A 161 10.70 -12.14 5.65
N GLY A 162 10.29 -12.83 6.70
CA GLY A 162 10.57 -14.24 6.88
C GLY A 162 9.68 -15.14 6.04
N TRP A 163 10.06 -16.41 5.98
CA TRP A 163 9.30 -17.44 5.27
C TRP A 163 7.82 -17.48 5.70
N GLY A 164 6.91 -17.16 4.77
CA GLY A 164 5.48 -17.11 5.07
C GLY A 164 4.89 -15.73 5.25
N ASP A 165 5.71 -14.68 5.28
CA ASP A 165 5.22 -13.31 5.34
C ASP A 165 4.70 -12.88 3.95
N PRO A 166 3.44 -12.43 3.85
CA PRO A 166 2.83 -12.14 2.55
C PRO A 166 3.13 -10.74 2.02
N GLN A 167 3.93 -9.93 2.74
CA GLN A 167 4.15 -8.53 2.41
C GLN A 167 5.53 -8.06 2.85
N ASP A 168 6.18 -7.25 2.01
CA ASP A 168 7.32 -6.41 2.34
C ASP A 168 7.02 -4.95 2.00
N MET A 169 7.55 -4.02 2.80
CA MET A 169 7.31 -2.59 2.58
C MET A 169 8.55 -1.76 2.85
N ILE A 170 8.89 -0.91 1.89
CA ILE A 170 9.91 0.12 2.03
C ILE A 170 9.26 1.48 1.84
N SER A 171 9.49 2.38 2.78
CA SER A 171 9.10 3.79 2.69
C SER A 171 10.35 4.66 2.87
N ILE A 172 10.67 5.48 1.87
CA ILE A 172 11.82 6.37 1.88
C ILE A 172 11.32 7.82 1.96
N PRO A 173 11.41 8.45 3.15
CA PRO A 173 11.02 9.84 3.29
C PRO A 173 12.08 10.78 2.71
N ASN A 174 11.65 11.91 2.16
CA ASN A 174 12.53 12.94 1.58
C ASN A 174 13.50 12.39 0.51
N TYR A 175 12.99 11.54 -0.38
CA TYR A 175 13.78 10.91 -1.43
C TYR A 175 14.27 11.95 -2.48
N PRO A 176 15.52 11.87 -2.98
CA PRO A 176 15.95 12.66 -4.13
C PRO A 176 15.27 12.21 -5.43
N SER A 177 15.00 13.14 -6.35
CA SER A 177 14.55 12.76 -7.70
C SER A 177 15.65 12.01 -8.45
N GLY A 178 15.28 10.99 -9.22
CA GLY A 178 16.19 10.24 -10.08
C GLY A 178 15.67 8.85 -10.42
N GLU A 179 16.49 8.06 -11.11
CA GLU A 179 16.18 6.66 -11.41
C GLU A 179 16.54 5.77 -10.21
N TYR A 180 15.52 5.23 -9.54
CA TYR A 180 15.67 4.19 -8.53
C TYR A 180 15.69 2.82 -9.20
N ILE A 181 16.43 1.89 -8.62
CA ILE A 181 16.36 0.47 -8.97
C ILE A 181 15.71 -0.25 -7.81
N ILE A 182 14.55 -0.82 -8.06
CA ILE A 182 13.84 -1.70 -7.14
C ILE A 182 14.13 -3.14 -7.56
N VAL A 183 14.46 -3.99 -6.60
CA VAL A 183 14.74 -5.40 -6.83
C VAL A 183 13.82 -6.25 -5.97
N VAL A 184 13.22 -7.25 -6.61
CA VAL A 184 12.56 -8.36 -5.92
C VAL A 184 13.48 -9.56 -6.03
N ARG A 185 13.97 -10.06 -4.90
CA ARG A 185 14.83 -11.25 -4.83
C ARG A 185 14.01 -12.44 -4.38
N ALA A 186 14.12 -13.57 -5.06
CA ALA A 186 13.30 -14.73 -4.78
C ALA A 186 14.10 -15.90 -4.19
N TYR A 187 13.67 -16.40 -3.03
CA TYR A 187 14.17 -17.66 -2.45
C TYR A 187 13.21 -18.82 -2.70
N HIS A 188 11.96 -18.51 -3.08
CA HIS A 188 10.95 -19.50 -3.48
C HIS A 188 10.18 -19.04 -4.72
N ASP A 189 9.69 -20.01 -5.49
CA ASP A 189 8.79 -19.74 -6.62
C ASP A 189 7.46 -19.20 -6.09
N THR A 190 7.10 -17.98 -6.48
CA THR A 190 5.85 -17.37 -6.03
C THR A 190 5.41 -16.22 -6.95
N PRO A 191 4.09 -16.06 -7.23
CA PRO A 191 3.60 -14.82 -7.82
C PRO A 191 3.80 -13.67 -6.83
N TYR A 192 3.95 -12.46 -7.35
CA TYR A 192 3.99 -11.26 -6.53
C TYR A 192 3.34 -10.07 -7.24
N SER A 193 2.94 -9.08 -6.45
CA SER A 193 2.66 -7.75 -6.95
C SER A 193 3.56 -6.71 -6.29
N LEU A 194 3.91 -5.68 -7.04
CA LEU A 194 4.74 -4.57 -6.59
C LEU A 194 3.97 -3.27 -6.79
N ASP A 195 3.52 -2.68 -5.68
CA ASP A 195 2.88 -1.38 -5.64
C ASP A 195 3.90 -0.29 -5.36
N ILE A 196 3.94 0.73 -6.22
CA ILE A 196 4.90 1.83 -6.12
C ILE A 196 4.14 3.15 -6.14
N SER A 197 4.44 4.04 -5.19
CA SER A 197 3.90 5.41 -5.15
C SER A 197 4.94 6.44 -4.73
N TYR A 198 4.88 7.63 -5.33
CA TYR A 198 5.77 8.77 -5.05
C TYR A 198 5.24 10.11 -5.59
#